data_AF-A0A7W0VY39-F1
#
_entry.id   AF-A0A7W0VY39-F1
#
_cell.length_a   1.000
_cell.length_b   1.000
_cell.length_c   1.000
_cell.angle_alpha   90.00
_cell.angle_beta   90.00
_cell.angle_gamma   90.00
#
_symmetry.space_group_name_H-M   'P 1'
#
loop_
_entity.id
_entity.type
_entity.pdbx_description
1 polymer ?
#
loop_
_entity_poly.entity_id
_entity_poly.type
_entity_poly.pdbx_seq_one_letter_code
_entity_poly.pdbx_strand_id
1 'polypeptide(L)'
;MYGGSSARCQQAWDASSDERKKRTPGTGPSHTPDRCPTYLRSFHARPNAFDRSSCTLECRLKMNLLDYLRVVRQDIWSQKVKLVRHADADWDLDALLRCGGFDEYQSRQSTDVFNCDFIVSFIGERGARSRFVGVYKVGSKRPAKSVPLPEGFMYPTMGTTSLYHYDLDELSEFNALRDRLVIDWGASTRSWHQWLKDKPVIELRPRGFVREFSGYDDVLLRSDELKQIVQHPDANRLWHTMLGGVAGVYLIVDTSEGSGQQYIGSAYGEEGILGRWKTYVTSKHGGNKRLKELLAVEPDRHASFSFSILRTLSRSLTQKEVIAVENHYKRKLGTRAFGLNDN
;
A
#
# COMPACT_ATOMS: atom_id res chain seq x y z
N MET A 1 48.77 -10.60 -9.03
CA MET A 1 50.04 -10.03 -8.54
C MET A 1 50.47 -8.93 -9.49
N TYR A 2 50.39 -7.67 -9.06
CA TYR A 2 51.33 -6.59 -9.33
C TYR A 2 50.84 -5.40 -8.50
N GLY A 3 51.64 -5.03 -7.51
CA GLY A 3 51.37 -3.92 -6.61
C GLY A 3 51.80 -2.59 -7.21
N GLY A 4 51.15 -1.52 -6.76
CA GLY A 4 51.52 -0.14 -7.06
C GLY A 4 51.08 0.74 -5.90
N SER A 5 52.05 1.10 -5.05
CA SER A 5 51.88 2.01 -3.93
C SER A 5 51.72 3.44 -4.46
N SER A 6 50.83 4.25 -3.88
CA SER A 6 51.13 5.67 -3.69
C SER A 6 50.50 6.14 -2.38
N ALA A 7 51.24 7.01 -1.73
CA ALA A 7 51.12 7.35 -0.33
C ALA A 7 50.34 8.66 -0.11
N ARG A 8 49.76 8.73 1.09
CA ARG A 8 49.60 9.91 1.97
C ARG A 8 48.99 11.18 1.38
N CYS A 9 47.85 11.56 1.97
CA CYS A 9 47.73 12.91 2.53
C CYS A 9 47.01 12.85 3.89
N GLN A 10 47.70 13.36 4.91
CA GLN A 10 47.32 13.58 6.30
C GLN A 10 45.94 14.26 6.47
N GLN A 11 45.15 13.78 7.43
CA GLN A 11 44.47 14.66 8.39
C GLN A 11 44.58 14.04 9.78
N ALA A 12 45.17 14.84 10.68
CA ALA A 12 45.51 14.50 12.05
C ALA A 12 44.29 14.60 12.97
N TRP A 13 44.06 13.56 13.76
CA TRP A 13 43.22 13.57 14.95
C TRP A 13 44.13 13.16 16.12
N ASP A 14 44.62 14.15 16.88
CA ASP A 14 45.21 13.95 18.19
C ASP A 14 44.60 15.00 19.12
N ALA A 15 43.71 14.55 20.00
CA ALA A 15 43.34 15.27 21.21
C ALA A 15 43.22 14.25 22.34
N SER A 16 44.34 14.12 23.04
CA SER A 16 44.55 13.35 24.25
C SER A 16 43.85 13.99 25.45
N SER A 17 43.53 13.11 26.40
CA SER A 17 43.48 13.28 27.86
C SER A 17 42.37 14.16 28.46
N ASP A 18 41.40 13.60 29.17
CA ASP A 18 41.40 12.94 30.50
C ASP A 18 41.19 13.89 31.68
N GLU A 19 40.28 13.42 32.54
CA GLU A 19 40.01 13.78 33.93
C GLU A 19 39.60 15.22 34.33
N ARG A 20 38.35 15.37 34.82
CA ARG A 20 38.11 15.49 36.29
C ARG A 20 36.64 15.58 36.71
N LYS A 21 36.35 14.77 37.74
CA LYS A 21 35.53 15.05 38.94
C LYS A 21 34.02 14.79 38.93
N LYS A 22 33.71 13.58 39.41
CA LYS A 22 32.69 13.19 40.41
C LYS A 22 32.11 14.36 41.24
N ARG A 23 30.77 14.42 41.34
CA ARG A 23 29.99 14.84 42.54
C ARG A 23 28.54 14.30 42.45
N THR A 24 28.15 13.51 43.44
CA THR A 24 26.79 13.26 43.97
C THR A 24 26.95 13.18 45.50
N PRO A 25 25.91 13.08 46.37
CA PRO A 25 24.44 13.19 46.19
C PRO A 25 23.79 14.17 47.19
N GLY A 26 22.47 14.39 47.11
CA GLY A 26 21.70 15.15 48.11
C GLY A 26 20.25 14.66 48.22
N THR A 27 19.93 14.15 49.41
CA THR A 27 18.71 13.50 49.90
C THR A 27 17.68 14.49 50.46
N GLY A 28 16.38 14.17 50.41
CA GLY A 28 15.37 14.73 51.33
C GLY A 28 13.90 14.39 50.98
N PRO A 29 12.98 14.19 51.95
CA PRO A 29 11.87 13.22 51.84
C PRO A 29 10.43 13.77 52.08
N SER A 30 9.44 12.85 52.01
CA SER A 30 8.17 12.75 52.78
C SER A 30 7.01 13.75 52.57
N HIS A 31 5.80 13.24 52.24
CA HIS A 31 4.62 13.14 53.14
C HIS A 31 3.26 13.11 52.41
N THR A 32 2.52 12.00 52.54
CA THR A 32 1.07 11.93 52.87
C THR A 32 0.95 11.77 54.40
N PRO A 33 -0.21 11.91 55.11
CA PRO A 33 -1.60 11.54 54.75
C PRO A 33 -2.74 12.38 55.41
N ASP A 34 -3.96 11.80 55.44
CA ASP A 34 -5.12 12.09 56.32
C ASP A 34 -6.04 13.29 55.96
N ARG A 35 -7.38 13.28 56.09
CA ARG A 35 -8.33 12.36 56.76
C ARG A 35 -9.78 12.65 56.32
N CYS A 36 -10.62 11.62 56.46
CA CYS A 36 -12.08 11.61 56.46
C CYS A 36 -12.68 12.41 57.64
N PRO A 37 -13.98 12.74 57.61
CA PRO A 37 -14.83 12.18 58.66
C PRO A 37 -16.18 11.63 58.19
N THR A 38 -16.52 10.53 58.83
CA THR A 38 -17.73 9.73 58.83
C THR A 38 -18.96 10.48 59.35
N TYR A 39 -20.15 10.17 58.81
CA TYR A 39 -21.37 10.03 59.61
C TYR A 39 -22.27 8.94 59.03
N LEU A 40 -22.55 7.94 59.88
CA LEU A 40 -23.55 6.90 59.73
C LEU A 40 -24.96 7.50 59.64
N ARG A 41 -25.80 6.98 58.74
CA ARG A 41 -27.22 6.67 59.03
C ARG A 41 -27.82 5.80 57.94
N SER A 42 -28.11 4.56 58.34
CA SER A 42 -28.99 3.62 57.67
C SER A 42 -30.42 4.14 57.61
N PHE A 43 -31.02 4.24 56.41
CA PHE A 43 -32.47 4.25 56.23
C PHE A 43 -32.85 3.56 54.91
N HIS A 44 -33.82 2.67 55.02
CA HIS A 44 -34.48 1.95 53.93
C HIS A 44 -34.96 2.87 52.80
N ALA A 45 -34.67 2.51 51.55
CA ALA A 45 -35.41 2.99 50.39
C ALA A 45 -35.73 1.82 49.45
N ARG A 46 -37.01 1.75 49.08
CA ARG A 46 -37.66 0.85 48.12
C ARG A 46 -37.09 1.04 46.69
N PRO A 47 -37.27 0.06 45.79
CA PRO A 47 -36.57 0.02 44.51
C PRO A 47 -37.16 1.07 43.58
N ASN A 48 -36.31 1.89 42.96
CA ASN A 48 -36.74 2.78 41.91
C ASN A 48 -35.75 2.81 40.76
N ALA A 49 -36.34 2.76 39.57
CA ALA A 49 -35.78 3.15 38.29
C ALA A 49 -34.58 2.34 37.78
N PHE A 50 -34.93 1.28 37.05
CA PHE A 50 -34.42 0.97 35.71
C PHE A 50 -33.41 2.01 35.18
N ASP A 51 -32.12 1.84 35.49
CA ASP A 51 -31.06 2.59 34.82
C ASP A 51 -30.87 1.99 33.42
N ARG A 52 -31.58 2.61 32.48
CA ARG A 52 -31.60 2.30 31.06
C ARG A 52 -30.51 3.06 30.31
N SER A 53 -29.38 3.39 30.95
CA SER A 53 -28.35 4.24 30.36
C SER A 53 -26.92 3.68 30.34
N SER A 54 -26.71 2.39 30.69
CA SER A 54 -25.42 1.73 30.50
C SER A 54 -25.37 0.78 29.28
N CYS A 55 -26.36 0.80 28.39
CA CYS A 55 -26.45 -0.09 27.24
C CYS A 55 -26.46 0.69 25.91
N THR A 56 -25.48 1.55 25.72
CA THR A 56 -25.12 2.07 24.40
C THR A 56 -23.61 2.18 24.33
N LEU A 57 -23.02 1.61 23.26
CA LEU A 57 -21.60 1.46 22.95
C LEU A 57 -20.91 0.19 23.48
N GLU A 58 -21.21 -0.98 22.87
CA GLU A 58 -20.20 -1.92 22.33
C GLU A 58 -20.80 -3.20 21.70
N CYS A 59 -21.98 -3.15 21.09
CA CYS A 59 -22.36 -4.15 20.08
C CYS A 59 -21.92 -3.67 18.69
N ARG A 60 -20.61 -3.50 18.47
CA ARG A 60 -20.10 -3.64 17.09
C ARG A 60 -20.25 -5.12 16.77
N LEU A 61 -21.19 -5.47 15.91
CA LEU A 61 -21.23 -6.80 15.28
C LEU A 61 -19.82 -7.11 14.78
N LYS A 62 -19.09 -7.96 15.50
CA LYS A 62 -17.82 -8.51 15.03
C LYS A 62 -18.21 -9.50 13.95
N MET A 63 -18.33 -8.99 12.72
CA MET A 63 -18.50 -9.85 11.55
C MET A 63 -17.22 -10.65 11.36
N ASN A 64 -17.38 -11.90 11.00
CA ASN A 64 -16.27 -12.76 10.66
C ASN A 64 -16.11 -12.87 9.14
N LEU A 65 -14.99 -13.46 8.73
CA LEU A 65 -14.64 -13.67 7.33
C LEU A 65 -15.78 -14.36 6.56
N LEU A 66 -16.34 -15.44 7.13
CA LEU A 66 -17.39 -16.21 6.46
C LEU A 66 -18.68 -15.43 6.25
N ASP A 67 -18.99 -14.42 7.09
CA ASP A 67 -20.18 -13.60 6.91
C ASP A 67 -20.11 -12.80 5.62
N TYR A 68 -18.94 -12.21 5.31
CA TYR A 68 -18.73 -11.48 4.07
C TYR A 68 -18.65 -12.39 2.86
N LEU A 69 -17.93 -13.50 2.98
CA LEU A 69 -17.70 -14.43 1.88
C LEU A 69 -19.00 -15.12 1.44
N ARG A 70 -19.87 -15.49 2.38
CA ARG A 70 -21.17 -16.13 2.09
C ARG A 70 -22.19 -15.20 1.43
N VAL A 71 -22.13 -13.90 1.71
CA VAL A 71 -22.97 -12.89 1.04
C VAL A 71 -22.63 -12.82 -0.45
N VAL A 72 -21.35 -12.96 -0.81
CA VAL A 72 -20.94 -12.96 -2.22
C VAL A 72 -21.35 -14.27 -2.90
N ARG A 73 -21.06 -15.41 -2.27
CA ARG A 73 -21.36 -16.73 -2.84
C ARG A 73 -21.39 -17.81 -1.75
N GLN A 74 -22.39 -18.68 -1.74
CA GLN A 74 -22.64 -19.59 -0.60
C GLN A 74 -22.11 -21.03 -0.79
N ASP A 75 -22.03 -21.53 -2.02
CA ASP A 75 -21.75 -22.93 -2.38
C ASP A 75 -20.29 -23.38 -2.18
N ILE A 76 -19.36 -22.46 -1.95
CA ILE A 76 -17.91 -22.75 -1.86
C ILE A 76 -17.52 -23.31 -0.48
N TRP A 77 -18.12 -22.80 0.60
CA TRP A 77 -17.54 -22.92 1.95
C TRP A 77 -17.75 -24.26 2.64
N SER A 78 -18.41 -25.21 1.97
CA SER A 78 -18.51 -26.61 2.40
C SER A 78 -17.42 -27.52 1.80
N GLN A 79 -16.66 -26.99 0.82
CA GLN A 79 -15.61 -27.71 0.11
C GLN A 79 -14.26 -27.62 0.84
N LYS A 80 -13.20 -28.23 0.30
CA LYS A 80 -11.87 -28.14 0.89
C LYS A 80 -11.29 -26.77 0.57
N VAL A 81 -11.28 -25.87 1.55
CA VAL A 81 -10.78 -24.51 1.39
C VAL A 81 -9.57 -24.27 2.30
N LYS A 82 -8.52 -23.64 1.77
CA LYS A 82 -7.41 -23.13 2.59
C LYS A 82 -7.39 -21.60 2.61
N LEU A 83 -7.02 -21.04 3.75
CA LEU A 83 -6.59 -19.65 3.88
C LEU A 83 -5.09 -19.59 3.65
N VAL A 84 -4.62 -18.60 2.89
CA VAL A 84 -3.21 -18.41 2.56
C VAL A 84 -2.79 -16.98 2.91
N ARG A 85 -1.73 -16.83 3.71
CA ARG A 85 -1.15 -15.54 4.14
C ARG A 85 0.27 -15.43 3.60
N HIS A 86 0.44 -14.60 2.59
CA HIS A 86 1.74 -14.26 2.04
C HIS A 86 2.39 -13.15 2.86
N ALA A 87 3.60 -13.37 3.37
CA ALA A 87 4.38 -12.40 4.12
C ALA A 87 5.85 -12.58 3.75
N ASP A 88 6.10 -12.52 2.44
CA ASP A 88 7.41 -12.74 1.84
C ASP A 88 8.30 -11.52 2.06
N ALA A 89 9.57 -11.75 2.39
CA ALA A 89 10.55 -10.70 2.60
C ALA A 89 11.43 -10.49 1.36
N ASP A 90 11.49 -11.47 0.46
CA ASP A 90 12.36 -11.43 -0.71
C ASP A 90 11.70 -10.67 -1.87
N TRP A 91 10.36 -10.62 -1.90
CA TRP A 91 9.57 -10.03 -2.98
C TRP A 91 8.59 -8.97 -2.46
N ASP A 92 8.49 -7.82 -3.15
CA ASP A 92 7.45 -6.83 -2.87
C ASP A 92 6.12 -7.32 -3.42
N LEU A 93 5.31 -7.94 -2.54
CA LEU A 93 4.00 -8.49 -2.87
C LEU A 93 3.01 -7.40 -3.34
N ASP A 94 3.14 -6.19 -2.83
CA ASP A 94 2.31 -5.07 -3.26
C ASP A 94 2.71 -4.59 -4.66
N ALA A 95 4.00 -4.61 -5.00
CA ALA A 95 4.45 -4.37 -6.38
C ALA A 95 3.93 -5.44 -7.34
N LEU A 96 3.97 -6.71 -6.94
CA LEU A 96 3.43 -7.82 -7.72
C LEU A 96 1.92 -7.67 -7.96
N LEU A 97 1.14 -7.27 -6.95
CA LEU A 97 -0.28 -6.95 -7.15
C LEU A 97 -0.46 -5.81 -8.16
N ARG A 98 0.32 -4.72 -8.01
CA ARG A 98 0.20 -3.54 -8.88
C ARG A 98 0.51 -3.84 -10.34
N CYS A 99 1.43 -4.76 -10.62
CA CYS A 99 1.79 -5.15 -11.98
C CYS A 99 1.06 -6.40 -12.50
N GLY A 100 0.10 -6.94 -11.74
CA GLY A 100 -0.62 -8.17 -12.10
C GLY A 100 0.23 -9.45 -12.01
N GLY A 101 1.42 -9.40 -11.40
CA GLY A 101 2.33 -10.53 -11.22
C GLY A 101 2.06 -11.39 -9.99
N PHE A 102 1.13 -11.00 -9.12
CA PHE A 102 0.86 -11.71 -7.87
C PHE A 102 0.37 -13.15 -8.09
N ASP A 103 -0.47 -13.37 -9.10
CA ASP A 103 -1.02 -14.70 -9.39
C ASP A 103 0.08 -15.69 -9.82
N GLU A 104 1.02 -15.21 -10.63
CA GLU A 104 2.22 -15.94 -11.04
C GLU A 104 3.15 -16.25 -9.86
N TYR A 105 3.20 -15.36 -8.87
CA TYR A 105 3.93 -15.59 -7.62
C TYR A 105 3.26 -16.67 -6.78
N GLN A 106 1.96 -16.56 -6.49
CA GLN A 106 1.27 -17.51 -5.59
C GLN A 106 1.10 -18.89 -6.23
N SER A 107 1.05 -19.01 -7.57
CA SER A 107 0.91 -20.29 -8.26
C SER A 107 2.12 -21.21 -8.06
N ARG A 108 3.28 -20.68 -7.66
CA ARG A 108 4.55 -21.42 -7.55
C ARG A 108 4.88 -21.76 -6.10
N GLN A 109 5.05 -23.04 -5.81
CA GLN A 109 5.30 -23.52 -4.45
C GLN A 109 6.48 -24.50 -4.39
N SER A 110 7.26 -24.41 -3.30
CA SER A 110 8.38 -25.33 -3.03
C SER A 110 7.90 -26.72 -2.58
N THR A 111 6.69 -26.80 -2.03
CA THR A 111 6.07 -28.04 -1.52
C THR A 111 4.64 -28.15 -2.03
N ASP A 112 4.08 -29.37 -1.99
CA ASP A 112 2.72 -29.64 -2.45
C ASP A 112 1.68 -29.19 -1.40
N VAL A 113 1.34 -27.90 -1.41
CA VAL A 113 0.55 -27.25 -0.35
C VAL A 113 -0.89 -26.94 -0.74
N PHE A 114 -1.26 -26.84 -2.02
CA PHE A 114 -2.64 -26.57 -2.43
C PHE A 114 -3.41 -27.85 -2.78
N ASN A 115 -3.44 -28.79 -1.83
CA ASN A 115 -4.27 -29.99 -1.90
C ASN A 115 -5.72 -29.73 -1.45
N CYS A 116 -6.36 -28.72 -2.06
CA CYS A 116 -7.68 -28.21 -1.72
C CYS A 116 -8.43 -27.79 -2.99
N ASP A 117 -9.74 -27.54 -2.89
CA ASP A 117 -10.57 -27.11 -4.02
C ASP A 117 -10.47 -25.60 -4.25
N PHE A 118 -10.31 -24.83 -3.16
CA PHE A 118 -10.16 -23.37 -3.20
C PHE A 118 -9.11 -22.86 -2.23
N ILE A 119 -8.51 -21.72 -2.56
CA ILE A 119 -7.72 -20.90 -1.63
C ILE A 119 -8.33 -19.52 -1.48
N VAL A 120 -8.20 -18.96 -0.28
CA VAL A 120 -8.49 -17.55 0.02
C VAL A 120 -7.17 -16.89 0.37
N SER A 121 -6.69 -16.03 -0.52
CA SER A 121 -5.35 -15.44 -0.44
C SER A 121 -5.38 -14.09 0.29
N PHE A 122 -4.38 -13.88 1.13
CA PHE A 122 -4.17 -12.68 1.92
C PHE A 122 -2.70 -12.25 1.86
N ILE A 123 -2.45 -10.95 1.96
CA ILE A 123 -1.12 -10.39 2.26
C ILE A 123 -1.05 -10.03 3.74
N GLY A 124 -0.01 -10.50 4.41
CA GLY A 124 0.29 -10.18 5.79
C GLY A 124 0.76 -8.74 5.94
N GLU A 125 0.00 -7.95 6.69
CA GLU A 125 0.41 -6.62 7.13
C GLU A 125 1.10 -6.72 8.51
N ARG A 126 1.38 -5.55 9.13
CA ARG A 126 2.01 -5.48 10.46
C ARG A 126 1.25 -6.34 11.49
N GLY A 127 1.99 -7.19 12.19
CA GLY A 127 1.44 -8.07 13.23
C GLY A 127 0.63 -9.22 12.64
N ALA A 128 -0.57 -9.46 13.18
CA ALA A 128 -1.47 -10.52 12.72
C ALA A 128 -2.48 -10.04 11.66
N ARG A 129 -2.39 -8.78 11.23
CA ARG A 129 -3.26 -8.23 10.19
C ARG A 129 -2.99 -8.95 8.86
N SER A 130 -4.07 -9.29 8.15
CA SER A 130 -4.01 -9.94 6.84
C SER A 130 -5.06 -9.35 5.92
N ARG A 131 -4.62 -8.69 4.86
CA ARG A 131 -5.46 -8.05 3.85
C ARG A 131 -5.86 -9.05 2.79
N PHE A 132 -7.15 -9.15 2.53
CA PHE A 132 -7.73 -10.03 1.53
C PHE A 132 -7.33 -9.61 0.11
N VAL A 133 -6.89 -10.59 -0.69
CA VAL A 133 -6.50 -10.39 -2.08
C VAL A 133 -7.52 -10.99 -3.03
N GLY A 134 -7.95 -12.23 -2.79
CA GLY A 134 -8.86 -12.93 -3.70
C GLY A 134 -9.23 -14.33 -3.22
N VAL A 135 -10.20 -14.92 -3.92
CA VAL A 135 -10.55 -16.34 -3.81
C VAL A 135 -10.23 -16.99 -5.14
N TYR A 136 -9.56 -18.15 -5.10
CA TYR A 136 -9.11 -18.85 -6.29
C TYR A 136 -9.57 -20.30 -6.23
N LYS A 137 -10.07 -20.80 -7.36
CA LYS A 137 -10.28 -22.24 -7.56
C LYS A 137 -8.93 -22.86 -7.90
N VAL A 138 -8.59 -23.95 -7.22
CA VAL A 138 -7.35 -24.69 -7.48
C VAL A 138 -7.62 -25.71 -8.56
N GLY A 139 -6.90 -25.59 -9.67
CA GLY A 139 -6.96 -26.48 -10.82
C GLY A 139 -5.87 -27.55 -10.78
N SER A 140 -5.28 -27.83 -11.95
CA SER A 140 -4.25 -28.84 -12.08
C SER A 140 -2.92 -28.39 -11.48
N LYS A 141 -2.06 -29.35 -11.10
CA LYS A 141 -0.68 -29.09 -10.68
C LYS A 141 0.30 -29.67 -11.67
N ARG A 142 1.38 -28.94 -11.93
CA ARG A 142 2.45 -29.31 -12.86
C ARG A 142 3.82 -29.05 -12.22
N PRO A 143 4.90 -29.71 -12.65
CA PRO A 143 6.24 -29.35 -12.20
C PRO A 143 6.54 -27.88 -12.53
N ALA A 144 7.01 -27.07 -11.56
CA ALA A 144 7.24 -25.63 -11.82
C ALA A 144 8.22 -25.38 -12.97
N LYS A 145 9.19 -26.28 -13.16
CA LYS A 145 10.14 -26.26 -14.29
C LYS A 145 9.49 -26.36 -15.69
N SER A 146 8.26 -26.86 -15.80
CA SER A 146 7.56 -26.94 -17.09
C SER A 146 6.77 -25.68 -17.42
N VAL A 147 6.72 -24.70 -16.52
CA VAL A 147 6.03 -23.42 -16.74
C VAL A 147 7.09 -22.33 -16.57
N PRO A 148 7.65 -21.77 -17.65
CA PRO A 148 8.60 -20.67 -17.54
C PRO A 148 7.91 -19.43 -16.95
N LEU A 149 8.67 -18.55 -16.30
CA LEU A 149 8.16 -17.24 -15.94
C LEU A 149 7.82 -16.44 -17.21
N PRO A 150 6.82 -15.55 -17.15
CA PRO A 150 6.54 -14.62 -18.24
C PRO A 150 7.77 -13.78 -18.61
N GLU A 151 7.89 -13.44 -19.89
CA GLU A 151 8.93 -12.52 -20.33
C GLU A 151 8.75 -11.14 -19.66
N GLY A 152 9.86 -10.53 -19.23
CA GLY A 152 9.81 -9.23 -18.54
C GLY A 152 9.22 -9.28 -17.13
N PHE A 153 9.03 -10.46 -16.54
CA PHE A 153 8.54 -10.58 -15.16
C PHE A 153 9.46 -9.82 -14.18
N MET A 154 8.85 -9.08 -13.24
CA MET A 154 9.54 -8.17 -12.33
C MET A 154 10.70 -8.84 -11.57
N TYR A 155 10.54 -10.11 -11.23
CA TYR A 155 11.53 -10.91 -10.50
C TYR A 155 11.97 -12.12 -11.32
N PRO A 156 12.94 -11.98 -12.24
CA PRO A 156 13.27 -13.01 -13.22
C PRO A 156 13.87 -14.29 -12.61
N THR A 157 14.30 -14.25 -11.35
CA THR A 157 14.84 -15.39 -10.60
C THR A 157 13.81 -16.06 -9.67
N MET A 158 12.56 -15.55 -9.63
CA MET A 158 11.49 -16.06 -8.79
C MET A 158 11.13 -17.50 -9.16
N GLY A 159 10.82 -18.33 -8.17
CA GLY A 159 10.34 -19.69 -8.40
C GLY A 159 11.38 -20.67 -8.96
N THR A 160 12.67 -20.28 -9.01
CA THR A 160 13.79 -21.15 -9.38
C THR A 160 13.94 -22.36 -8.46
N THR A 161 13.54 -22.24 -7.20
CA THR A 161 13.49 -23.32 -6.21
C THR A 161 12.10 -23.97 -6.06
N SER A 162 11.10 -23.47 -6.78
CA SER A 162 9.74 -24.03 -6.72
C SER A 162 9.70 -25.38 -7.43
N LEU A 163 8.96 -26.32 -6.86
CA LEU A 163 8.77 -27.65 -7.42
C LEU A 163 7.41 -27.80 -8.10
N TYR A 164 6.42 -27.02 -7.66
CA TYR A 164 5.03 -27.11 -8.09
C TYR A 164 4.54 -25.78 -8.67
N HIS A 165 3.76 -25.87 -9.74
CA HIS A 165 2.98 -24.79 -10.31
C HIS A 165 1.51 -25.22 -10.34
N TYR A 166 0.63 -24.42 -9.76
CA TYR A 166 -0.81 -24.65 -9.72
C TYR A 166 -1.53 -23.76 -10.72
N ASP A 167 -2.53 -24.31 -11.40
CA ASP A 167 -3.49 -23.49 -12.13
C ASP A 167 -4.45 -22.88 -11.10
N LEU A 168 -4.53 -21.55 -11.06
CA LEU A 168 -5.37 -20.82 -10.11
C LEU A 168 -6.32 -19.92 -10.88
N ASP A 169 -7.61 -20.22 -10.80
CA ASP A 169 -8.65 -19.41 -11.44
C ASP A 169 -9.25 -18.44 -10.42
N GLU A 170 -9.01 -17.14 -10.58
CA GLU A 170 -9.58 -16.13 -9.69
C GLU A 170 -11.10 -16.03 -9.85
N LEU A 171 -11.80 -16.03 -8.71
CA LEU A 171 -13.24 -15.78 -8.63
C LEU A 171 -13.50 -14.27 -8.50
N SER A 172 -13.66 -13.61 -9.64
CA SER A 172 -13.81 -12.16 -9.75
C SER A 172 -15.00 -11.57 -8.97
N GLU A 173 -16.00 -12.37 -8.59
CA GLU A 173 -17.13 -11.93 -7.77
C GLU A 173 -16.70 -11.43 -6.38
N PHE A 174 -15.52 -11.82 -5.90
CA PHE A 174 -14.96 -11.36 -4.62
C PHE A 174 -14.14 -10.07 -4.72
N ASN A 175 -13.94 -9.50 -5.93
CA ASN A 175 -13.09 -8.32 -6.14
C ASN A 175 -13.56 -7.09 -5.34
N ALA A 176 -14.84 -7.02 -4.96
CA ALA A 176 -15.33 -5.95 -4.10
C ALA A 176 -14.73 -5.97 -2.67
N LEU A 177 -14.15 -7.09 -2.24
CA LEU A 177 -13.48 -7.25 -0.94
C LEU A 177 -11.95 -7.12 -1.05
N ARG A 178 -11.38 -7.25 -2.26
CA ARG A 178 -9.95 -7.09 -2.54
C ARG A 178 -9.45 -5.77 -1.97
N ASP A 179 -8.34 -5.85 -1.25
CA ASP A 179 -7.65 -4.75 -0.56
C ASP A 179 -8.43 -4.03 0.55
N ARG A 180 -9.71 -4.39 0.74
CA ARG A 180 -10.62 -3.73 1.67
C ARG A 180 -10.88 -4.54 2.91
N LEU A 181 -11.06 -5.85 2.76
CA LEU A 181 -11.32 -6.74 3.90
C LEU A 181 -9.98 -7.07 4.59
N VAL A 182 -9.87 -6.78 5.88
CA VAL A 182 -8.72 -7.17 6.69
C VAL A 182 -9.18 -8.03 7.85
N ILE A 183 -8.57 -9.20 7.99
CA ILE A 183 -8.81 -10.12 9.09
C ILE A 183 -7.67 -10.07 10.10
N ASP A 184 -7.96 -10.52 11.32
CA ASP A 184 -6.92 -10.97 12.24
C ASP A 184 -6.59 -12.44 11.94
N TRP A 185 -5.35 -12.69 11.52
CA TRP A 185 -4.84 -14.04 11.30
C TRP A 185 -4.70 -14.85 12.60
N GLY A 186 -4.56 -14.18 13.74
CA GLY A 186 -4.29 -14.76 15.05
C GLY A 186 -2.81 -15.08 15.30
N ALA A 187 -2.54 -15.69 16.46
CA ALA A 187 -1.18 -15.95 16.96
C ALA A 187 -0.33 -16.91 16.10
N SER A 188 -0.96 -17.67 15.20
CA SER A 188 -0.30 -18.65 14.33
C SER A 188 0.20 -18.03 13.01
N THR A 189 0.83 -16.85 13.06
CA THR A 189 1.40 -16.19 11.87
C THR A 189 2.53 -16.98 11.20
N ARG A 190 3.14 -17.93 11.92
CA ARG A 190 4.15 -18.85 11.37
C ARG A 190 3.57 -19.90 10.40
N SER A 191 2.29 -20.24 10.55
CA SER A 191 1.59 -21.13 9.61
C SER A 191 0.93 -20.25 8.56
N TRP A 192 1.60 -20.12 7.42
CA TRP A 192 1.20 -19.25 6.32
C TRP A 192 0.03 -19.80 5.51
N HIS A 193 -0.24 -21.11 5.53
CA HIS A 193 -1.49 -21.69 5.02
C HIS A 193 -2.23 -22.48 6.10
N GLN A 194 -3.55 -22.37 6.15
CA GLN A 194 -4.40 -23.03 7.14
C GLN A 194 -5.66 -23.58 6.47
N TRP A 195 -6.21 -24.69 6.95
CA TRP A 195 -7.56 -25.07 6.56
C TRP A 195 -8.56 -23.99 7.00
N LEU A 196 -9.61 -23.78 6.21
CA LEU A 196 -10.61 -22.76 6.47
C LEU A 196 -11.15 -22.89 7.89
N LYS A 197 -10.85 -21.87 8.68
CA LYS A 197 -11.40 -21.60 10.00
C LYS A 197 -11.81 -20.16 10.01
N ASP A 198 -12.99 -19.88 10.54
CA ASP A 198 -13.52 -18.53 10.55
C ASP A 198 -12.58 -17.58 11.33
N LYS A 199 -12.38 -16.37 10.78
CA LYS A 199 -11.43 -15.37 11.28
C LYS A 199 -12.18 -14.07 11.55
N PRO A 200 -11.91 -13.36 12.65
CA PRO A 200 -12.59 -12.10 12.89
C PRO A 200 -12.10 -11.04 11.90
N VAL A 201 -13.04 -10.27 11.36
CA VAL A 201 -12.73 -9.11 10.52
C VAL A 201 -12.45 -7.93 11.44
N ILE A 202 -11.29 -7.32 11.26
CA ILE A 202 -10.83 -6.19 12.08
C ILE A 202 -11.05 -4.85 11.37
N GLU A 203 -11.13 -4.88 10.04
CA GLU A 203 -11.30 -3.68 9.23
C GLU A 203 -11.97 -4.03 7.91
N LEU A 204 -12.90 -3.17 7.50
CA LEU A 204 -13.43 -3.15 6.14
C LEU A 204 -13.25 -1.73 5.60
N ARG A 205 -12.28 -1.56 4.71
CA ARG A 205 -11.98 -0.26 4.12
C ARG A 205 -13.15 0.22 3.25
N PRO A 206 -13.40 1.53 3.17
CA PRO A 206 -14.48 2.08 2.36
C PRO A 206 -14.32 1.70 0.88
N ARG A 207 -15.43 1.70 0.13
CA ARG A 207 -15.37 1.53 -1.33
C ARG A 207 -14.54 2.66 -1.94
N GLY A 208 -13.71 2.33 -2.93
CA GLY A 208 -12.81 3.29 -3.57
C GLY A 208 -11.55 3.61 -2.77
N PHE A 209 -11.32 2.99 -1.61
CA PHE A 209 -10.01 3.04 -0.94
C PHE A 209 -8.97 2.37 -1.83
N VAL A 210 -7.88 3.08 -2.12
CA VAL A 210 -6.80 2.54 -2.96
C VAL A 210 -5.72 1.91 -2.09
N ARG A 211 -5.05 2.70 -1.27
CA ARG A 211 -4.03 2.29 -0.29
C ARG A 211 -3.68 3.43 0.64
N GLU A 212 -2.91 3.14 1.68
CA GLU A 212 -2.30 4.18 2.50
C GLU A 212 -1.32 5.03 1.67
N PHE A 213 -1.23 6.31 2.01
CA PHE A 213 -0.23 7.20 1.44
C PHE A 213 1.13 6.92 2.11
N SER A 214 2.08 6.37 1.35
CA SER A 214 3.40 5.97 1.87
C SER A 214 4.42 7.10 1.92
N GLY A 215 4.18 8.21 1.22
CA GLY A 215 5.12 9.32 1.08
C GLY A 215 5.15 9.82 -0.36
N TYR A 216 5.67 11.03 -0.58
CA TYR A 216 5.71 11.62 -1.92
C TYR A 216 6.64 10.88 -2.89
N ASP A 217 7.78 10.40 -2.38
CA ASP A 217 8.79 9.72 -3.19
C ASP A 217 8.34 8.33 -3.68
N ASP A 218 7.42 7.70 -2.93
CA ASP A 218 6.86 6.39 -3.25
C ASP A 218 5.58 6.47 -4.10
N VAL A 219 5.14 7.68 -4.48
CA VAL A 219 3.95 7.84 -5.31
C VAL A 219 4.24 7.33 -6.72
N LEU A 220 3.65 6.18 -7.02
CA LEU A 220 3.55 5.60 -8.35
C LEU A 220 2.13 5.05 -8.52
N LEU A 221 1.28 5.81 -9.22
CA LEU A 221 -0.14 5.48 -9.39
C LEU A 221 -0.44 5.10 -10.82
N ARG A 222 -1.20 4.03 -11.03
CA ARG A 222 -1.85 3.78 -12.32
C ARG A 222 -3.02 4.74 -12.55
N SER A 223 -3.45 4.86 -13.80
CA SER A 223 -4.57 5.72 -14.22
C SER A 223 -5.88 5.39 -13.47
N ASP A 224 -6.16 4.10 -13.25
CA ASP A 224 -7.32 3.62 -12.49
C ASP A 224 -7.22 3.98 -10.99
N GLU A 225 -6.05 3.80 -10.38
CA GLU A 225 -5.80 4.16 -8.98
C GLU A 225 -5.97 5.66 -8.75
N LEU A 226 -5.39 6.49 -9.62
CA LEU A 226 -5.55 7.94 -9.55
C LEU A 226 -7.02 8.35 -9.68
N LYS A 227 -7.76 7.73 -10.61
CA LYS A 227 -9.20 7.95 -10.78
C LYS A 227 -9.97 7.59 -9.51
N GLN A 228 -9.66 6.44 -8.88
CA GLN A 228 -10.30 6.02 -7.64
C GLN A 228 -10.04 7.00 -6.49
N ILE A 229 -8.78 7.44 -6.32
CA ILE A 229 -8.40 8.46 -5.33
C ILE A 229 -9.23 9.73 -5.54
N VAL A 230 -9.26 10.25 -6.76
CA VAL A 230 -9.96 11.51 -7.07
C VAL A 230 -11.47 11.40 -6.88
N GLN A 231 -12.09 10.28 -7.28
CA GLN A 231 -13.54 10.11 -7.24
C GLN A 231 -14.08 9.73 -5.85
N HIS A 232 -13.24 9.23 -4.95
CA HIS A 232 -13.64 8.81 -3.60
C HIS A 232 -12.82 9.55 -2.52
N PRO A 233 -13.03 10.88 -2.34
CA PRO A 233 -12.26 11.69 -1.39
C PRO A 233 -12.39 11.20 0.05
N ASP A 234 -13.56 10.75 0.48
CA ASP A 234 -13.77 10.24 1.83
C ASP A 234 -13.01 8.94 2.12
N ALA A 235 -12.85 8.10 1.10
CA ALA A 235 -12.07 6.87 1.20
C ALA A 235 -10.56 7.15 1.17
N ASN A 236 -10.14 8.27 0.56
CA ASN A 236 -8.72 8.59 0.31
C ASN A 236 -8.33 9.97 0.89
N ARG A 237 -8.82 10.30 2.09
CA ARG A 237 -8.64 11.63 2.70
C ARG A 237 -7.19 12.06 2.82
N LEU A 238 -6.30 11.13 3.20
CA LEU A 238 -4.88 11.42 3.33
C LEU A 238 -4.25 11.73 1.96
N TRP A 239 -4.59 10.97 0.91
CA TRP A 239 -4.15 11.29 -0.46
C TRP A 239 -4.57 12.70 -0.89
N HIS A 240 -5.83 13.08 -0.65
CA HIS A 240 -6.32 14.42 -1.01
C HIS A 240 -5.57 15.52 -0.24
N THR A 241 -5.38 15.31 1.07
CA THR A 241 -4.67 16.25 1.93
C THR A 241 -3.21 16.42 1.48
N MET A 242 -2.50 15.31 1.28
CA MET A 242 -1.08 15.32 0.95
C MET A 242 -0.81 15.86 -0.46
N LEU A 243 -1.57 15.39 -1.47
CA LEU A 243 -1.38 15.85 -2.85
C LEU A 243 -1.88 17.28 -3.08
N GLY A 244 -2.92 17.71 -2.37
CA GLY A 244 -3.43 19.09 -2.44
C GLY A 244 -2.56 20.09 -1.67
N GLY A 245 -1.83 19.62 -0.65
CA GLY A 245 -1.00 20.44 0.22
C GLY A 245 0.31 20.93 -0.40
N VAL A 246 0.71 20.40 -1.56
CA VAL A 246 2.02 20.72 -2.18
C VAL A 246 1.89 21.11 -3.64
N ALA A 247 2.73 22.05 -4.07
CA ALA A 247 3.07 22.22 -5.47
C ALA A 247 4.12 21.15 -5.86
N GLY A 248 4.42 21.01 -7.16
CA GLY A 248 5.47 20.07 -7.54
C GLY A 248 5.67 19.86 -9.02
N VAL A 249 6.70 19.09 -9.33
CA VAL A 249 6.98 18.55 -10.65
C VAL A 249 6.71 17.05 -10.61
N TYR A 250 5.97 16.56 -11.59
CA TYR A 250 5.54 15.17 -11.69
C TYR A 250 5.89 14.59 -13.06
N LEU A 251 5.90 13.26 -13.13
CA LEU A 251 6.18 12.48 -14.33
C LEU A 251 4.97 11.59 -14.63
N ILE A 252 4.52 11.63 -15.88
CA ILE A 252 3.59 10.65 -16.44
C ILE A 252 4.37 9.78 -17.42
N VAL A 253 4.29 8.47 -17.27
CA VAL A 253 4.92 7.52 -18.20
C VAL A 253 3.84 6.69 -18.86
N ASP A 254 3.91 6.59 -20.18
CA ASP A 254 3.16 5.60 -20.95
C ASP A 254 3.84 4.24 -20.84
N THR A 255 3.24 3.35 -20.06
CA THR A 255 3.71 1.99 -19.81
C THR A 255 3.12 0.98 -20.77
N SER A 256 2.51 1.43 -21.88
CA SER A 256 2.13 0.52 -22.95
C SER A 256 3.38 -0.17 -23.50
N GLU A 257 3.22 -1.42 -23.92
CA GLU A 257 4.29 -2.23 -24.48
C GLU A 257 5.00 -1.47 -25.62
N GLY A 258 6.33 -1.40 -25.56
CA GLY A 258 7.16 -0.71 -26.56
C GLY A 258 7.16 0.82 -26.54
N SER A 259 6.45 1.48 -25.61
CA SER A 259 6.39 2.96 -25.55
C SER A 259 7.47 3.57 -24.65
N GLY A 260 7.26 3.52 -23.33
CA GLY A 260 8.13 4.18 -22.35
C GLY A 260 8.15 5.71 -22.45
N GLN A 261 7.24 6.32 -23.23
CA GLN A 261 7.24 7.75 -23.46
C GLN A 261 6.92 8.52 -22.18
N GLN A 262 7.67 9.60 -21.95
CA GLN A 262 7.64 10.35 -20.69
C GLN A 262 7.10 11.77 -20.89
N TYR A 263 6.21 12.19 -20.02
CA TYR A 263 5.71 13.56 -19.91
C TYR A 263 6.05 14.14 -18.54
N ILE A 264 6.72 15.28 -18.52
CA ILE A 264 6.97 16.05 -17.31
C ILE A 264 6.02 17.23 -17.26
N GLY A 265 5.30 17.34 -16.15
CA GLY A 265 4.42 18.47 -15.87
C GLY A 265 4.72 19.09 -14.52
N SER A 266 4.18 20.27 -14.29
CA SER A 266 4.20 20.91 -12.99
C SER A 266 2.80 21.30 -12.53
N ALA A 267 2.67 21.44 -11.20
CA ALA A 267 1.47 21.88 -10.54
C ALA A 267 1.82 23.00 -9.55
N TYR A 268 1.02 24.07 -9.58
CA TYR A 268 1.12 25.26 -8.75
C TYR A 268 -0.29 25.79 -8.47
N GLY A 269 -0.43 26.68 -7.49
CA GLY A 269 -1.72 27.23 -7.07
C GLY A 269 -2.37 26.47 -5.90
N GLU A 270 -3.63 26.78 -5.63
CA GLU A 270 -4.30 26.43 -4.37
C GLU A 270 -4.57 24.92 -4.21
N GLU A 271 -4.88 24.22 -5.30
CA GLU A 271 -5.17 22.79 -5.28
C GLU A 271 -3.94 21.87 -5.47
N GLY A 272 -2.74 22.45 -5.60
CA GLY A 272 -1.49 21.69 -5.66
C GLY A 272 -1.43 20.63 -6.77
N ILE A 273 -0.69 19.54 -6.53
CA ILE A 273 -0.59 18.39 -7.45
C ILE A 273 -1.96 17.76 -7.70
N LEU A 274 -2.78 17.64 -6.66
CA LEU A 274 -4.12 17.05 -6.76
C LEU A 274 -4.98 17.76 -7.81
N GLY A 275 -5.05 19.10 -7.76
CA GLY A 275 -5.83 19.89 -8.71
C GLY A 275 -5.41 19.63 -10.14
N ARG A 276 -4.10 19.58 -10.39
CA ARG A 276 -3.57 19.27 -11.72
C ARG A 276 -3.92 17.85 -12.16
N TRP A 277 -3.78 16.86 -11.27
CA TRP A 277 -4.09 15.47 -11.56
C TRP A 277 -5.60 15.18 -11.77
N LYS A 278 -6.51 15.90 -11.09
CA LYS A 278 -7.96 15.87 -11.39
C LYS A 278 -8.24 16.14 -12.86
N THR A 279 -7.50 17.06 -13.50
CA THR A 279 -7.70 17.36 -14.92
C THR A 279 -7.38 16.18 -15.84
N TYR A 280 -6.43 15.32 -15.47
CA TYR A 280 -6.12 14.08 -16.20
C TYR A 280 -7.19 13.02 -15.95
N VAL A 281 -7.76 12.94 -14.75
CA VAL A 281 -8.90 12.04 -14.50
C VAL A 281 -10.13 12.44 -15.34
N THR A 282 -10.40 13.73 -15.50
CA THR A 282 -11.56 14.22 -16.28
C THR A 282 -11.32 14.16 -17.78
N SER A 283 -10.17 14.64 -18.27
CA SER A 283 -9.89 14.81 -19.70
C SER A 283 -8.97 13.76 -20.31
N LYS A 284 -8.37 12.87 -19.49
CA LYS A 284 -7.33 11.90 -19.86
C LYS A 284 -5.98 12.51 -20.27
N HIS A 285 -5.96 13.71 -20.85
CA HIS A 285 -4.74 14.38 -21.36
C HIS A 285 -4.31 15.64 -20.57
N GLY A 286 -5.15 16.18 -19.67
CA GLY A 286 -4.81 17.34 -18.83
C GLY A 286 -4.49 18.61 -19.62
N GLY A 287 -5.12 18.77 -20.79
CA GLY A 287 -4.84 19.84 -21.75
C GLY A 287 -3.52 19.74 -22.55
N ASN A 288 -2.68 18.71 -22.34
CA ASN A 288 -1.42 18.57 -23.07
C ASN A 288 -1.63 18.20 -24.54
N LYS A 289 -0.90 18.86 -25.44
CA LYS A 289 -1.04 18.71 -26.90
C LYS A 289 -0.66 17.32 -27.40
N ARG A 290 0.53 16.80 -27.07
CA ARG A 290 0.97 15.46 -27.52
C ARG A 290 0.12 14.34 -26.94
N LEU A 291 -0.34 14.46 -25.69
CA LEU A 291 -1.28 13.51 -25.10
C LEU A 291 -2.65 13.56 -25.80
N LYS A 292 -3.14 14.74 -26.21
CA LYS A 292 -4.36 14.83 -27.03
C LYS A 292 -4.19 14.12 -28.36
N GLU A 293 -3.08 14.36 -29.05
CA GLU A 293 -2.77 13.73 -30.34
C GLU A 293 -2.67 12.21 -30.18
N LEU A 294 -1.97 11.72 -29.16
CA LEU A 294 -1.86 10.30 -28.84
C LEU A 294 -3.23 9.67 -28.59
N LEU A 295 -4.06 10.28 -27.74
CA LEU A 295 -5.38 9.75 -27.38
C LEU A 295 -6.43 9.95 -28.48
N ALA A 296 -6.18 10.80 -29.47
CA ALA A 296 -7.03 10.88 -30.66
C ALA A 296 -6.86 9.66 -31.56
N VAL A 297 -5.65 9.07 -31.59
CA VAL A 297 -5.36 7.84 -32.34
C VAL A 297 -5.70 6.60 -31.51
N GLU A 298 -5.33 6.61 -30.22
CA GLU A 298 -5.52 5.47 -29.31
C GLU A 298 -6.22 5.91 -28.01
N PRO A 299 -7.56 6.03 -28.01
CA PRO A 299 -8.32 6.55 -26.86
C PRO A 299 -8.13 5.78 -25.56
N ASP A 300 -7.86 4.48 -25.64
CA ASP A 300 -7.70 3.59 -24.49
C ASP A 300 -6.29 3.59 -23.91
N ARG A 301 -5.32 4.19 -24.61
CA ARG A 301 -3.91 4.25 -24.18
C ARG A 301 -3.72 4.98 -22.85
N HIS A 302 -4.67 5.84 -22.46
CA HIS A 302 -4.70 6.51 -21.16
C HIS A 302 -4.74 5.53 -19.96
N ALA A 303 -5.22 4.31 -20.15
CA ALA A 303 -5.25 3.28 -19.12
C ALA A 303 -3.84 2.81 -18.75
N SER A 304 -2.91 2.88 -19.69
CA SER A 304 -1.50 2.51 -19.53
C SER A 304 -0.63 3.65 -19.00
N PHE A 305 -1.23 4.74 -18.50
CA PHE A 305 -0.46 5.83 -17.91
C PHE A 305 -0.19 5.56 -16.43
N SER A 306 1.06 5.81 -16.03
CA SER A 306 1.48 5.86 -14.63
C SER A 306 1.87 7.28 -14.23
N PHE A 307 1.59 7.66 -13.00
CA PHE A 307 1.80 9.00 -12.44
C PHE A 307 2.73 8.91 -11.24
N SER A 308 3.79 9.72 -11.23
CA SER A 308 4.76 9.80 -10.14
C SER A 308 5.19 11.22 -9.84
N ILE A 309 5.72 11.46 -8.64
CA ILE A 309 6.19 12.78 -8.21
C ILE A 309 7.72 12.81 -8.31
N LEU A 310 8.26 13.78 -9.06
CA LEU A 310 9.72 13.95 -9.19
C LEU A 310 10.28 14.87 -8.10
N ARG A 311 9.49 15.87 -7.69
CA ARG A 311 9.87 16.83 -6.65
C ARG A 311 8.65 17.55 -6.10
N THR A 312 8.50 17.56 -4.78
CA THR A 312 7.58 18.46 -4.09
C THR A 312 8.17 19.86 -3.98
N LEU A 313 7.29 20.85 -4.03
CA LEU A 313 7.62 22.27 -3.96
C LEU A 313 6.67 22.98 -2.99
N SER A 314 7.15 24.06 -2.38
CA SER A 314 6.28 24.94 -1.59
C SER A 314 5.19 25.54 -2.47
N ARG A 315 3.96 25.60 -1.97
CA ARG A 315 2.85 26.31 -2.63
C ARG A 315 3.07 27.81 -2.74
N SER A 316 4.02 28.37 -1.97
CA SER A 316 4.37 29.80 -2.02
C SER A 316 5.24 30.16 -3.22
N LEU A 317 5.78 29.18 -3.96
CA LEU A 317 6.58 29.47 -5.15
C LEU A 317 5.72 30.07 -6.25
N THR A 318 6.29 31.03 -6.95
CA THR A 318 5.68 31.63 -8.12
C THR A 318 5.62 30.63 -9.27
N GLN A 319 4.67 30.85 -10.19
CA GLN A 319 4.55 30.06 -11.42
C GLN A 319 5.89 29.99 -12.19
N LYS A 320 6.61 31.11 -12.26
CA LYS A 320 7.90 31.20 -12.96
C LYS A 320 8.97 30.29 -12.34
N GLU A 321 9.03 30.23 -11.01
CA GLU A 321 9.98 29.36 -10.30
C GLU A 321 9.64 27.88 -10.49
N VAL A 322 8.36 27.53 -10.40
CA VAL A 322 7.90 26.15 -10.62
C VAL A 322 8.21 25.69 -12.05
N ILE A 323 7.95 26.53 -13.05
CA ILE A 323 8.27 26.26 -14.46
C ILE A 323 9.79 26.13 -14.66
N ALA A 324 10.62 26.89 -13.93
CA ALA A 324 12.07 26.75 -14.01
C ALA A 324 12.54 25.35 -13.54
N VAL A 325 11.94 24.84 -12.47
CA VAL A 325 12.20 23.47 -11.96
C VAL A 325 11.71 22.42 -12.96
N GLU A 326 10.50 22.58 -13.51
CA GLU A 326 9.96 21.70 -14.56
C GLU A 326 10.92 21.61 -15.76
N ASN A 327 11.37 22.76 -16.25
CA ASN A 327 12.33 22.85 -17.36
C ASN A 327 13.67 22.19 -17.04
N HIS A 328 14.13 22.25 -15.79
CA HIS A 328 15.33 21.54 -15.36
C HIS A 328 15.16 20.03 -15.51
N TYR A 329 14.02 19.47 -15.09
CA TYR A 329 13.74 18.04 -15.24
C TYR A 329 13.53 17.62 -16.70
N LYS A 330 12.85 18.43 -17.53
CA LYS A 330 12.74 18.18 -18.98
C LYS A 330 14.10 18.06 -19.66
N ARG A 331 15.06 18.91 -19.30
CA ARG A 331 16.43 18.83 -19.82
C ARG A 331 17.16 17.59 -19.33
N LYS A 332 17.06 17.28 -18.02
CA LYS A 332 17.71 16.11 -17.43
C LYS A 332 17.24 14.78 -18.03
N LEU A 333 15.94 14.66 -18.29
CA LEU A 333 15.32 13.42 -18.76
C LEU A 333 15.06 13.41 -20.27
N GLY A 334 15.41 14.48 -21.00
CA GLY A 334 15.32 14.53 -22.46
C GLY A 334 13.89 14.46 -23.01
N THR A 335 12.86 14.79 -22.23
CA THR A 335 11.45 14.52 -22.60
C THR A 335 10.91 15.39 -23.73
N ARG A 336 11.64 16.44 -24.14
CA ARG A 336 11.35 17.20 -25.37
C ARG A 336 11.81 16.48 -26.64
N ALA A 337 12.92 15.75 -26.55
CA ALA A 337 13.51 15.05 -27.68
C ALA A 337 12.86 13.67 -27.89
N PHE A 338 12.63 12.94 -26.80
CA PHE A 338 12.19 11.54 -26.86
C PHE A 338 10.89 11.26 -26.09
N GLY A 339 10.22 12.30 -25.59
CA GLY A 339 9.02 12.17 -24.77
C GLY A 339 7.82 12.95 -25.30
N LEU A 340 6.89 13.21 -24.39
CA LEU A 340 5.58 13.80 -24.65
C LEU A 340 5.53 15.31 -24.36
N ASN A 341 6.68 15.94 -24.08
CA ASN A 341 6.76 17.39 -23.94
C ASN A 341 7.04 18.06 -25.29
N ASP A 342 6.20 19.04 -25.67
CA ASP A 342 6.37 19.87 -26.89
C ASP A 342 6.68 21.34 -26.57
N ASN A 343 6.72 21.68 -25.27
CA ASN A 343 6.83 23.04 -24.74
C ASN A 343 8.12 23.25 -23.95
#